data_AF-A0A099KKK2-F1
#
_entry.id   AF-A0A099KKK2-F1
#
_cell.length_a   1.000
_cell.length_b   1.000
_cell.length_c   1.000
_cell.angle_alpha   90.00
_cell.angle_beta   90.00
_cell.angle_gamma   90.00
#
_symmetry.space_group_name_H-M   'P 1'
#
loop_
_entity.id
_entity.type
_entity.pdbx_description
1 polymer ?
#
loop_
_entity_poly.entity_id
_entity_poly.type
_entity_poly.pdbx_seq_one_letter_code
_entity_poly.pdbx_strand_id
1 'polypeptide(L)'
;MSKSNENNLQDLGNNYQVDNTSGFDALLAGVKLSSLSNPRVLVINPPIDYLNGQLKELSKICNILLVHKEQVNLNDDVVHSFHFYKDSLPSLDIITNLEISFDFIFICNVDHLVTVNQIPRTFRKTSNLLKPNGKIVFLSNNALYQDHVENQATLKGLITLKKETIRLSNLKTFSIELKLPDDGTGAFPFIRHVALNDGKAATHKLALLRVLLRIADGHPGAVLKRENGRVIIPAGLVALYWCHQYKDMIDKYNIFQTPNLKPNMGFMKADGWHKLVHRTSADYRIGNLFTGKDAIALYKTLSHSVQNIKEMPCRYITYSNSKDPVFNIEKQTVKAKETLFLDLQSLSQWGEFSLPESIWLAFNRYACWIEPVLISEWSHTMSIYKGNHHFIENGEQHILNSALVWLDPVRTTTGVRKRMQELQQSEQQHCVWSNKKLDVKFDIDHCMPFARWPNNDLWNLLPTNSKVNSEKRDQLPSEKRLRNSKNRIKDWWQEAWLENTAINKQLFFSEANIALPGLSSDNQSKDDLFEALLLQQSRLKEMQQLREW
;
A
#
# COMPACT_ATOMS: atom_id res chain seq x y z
N MET A 1 47.36 -35.52 -30.65
CA MET A 1 46.32 -36.19 -31.46
C MET A 1 45.30 -36.76 -30.50
N SER A 2 43.99 -36.56 -30.56
CA SER A 2 43.09 -35.62 -31.23
C SER A 2 41.69 -36.09 -30.84
N LYS A 3 40.77 -35.16 -30.59
CA LYS A 3 39.30 -35.32 -30.56
C LYS A 3 38.67 -36.07 -29.38
N SER A 4 38.23 -35.29 -28.40
CA SER A 4 36.88 -35.42 -27.81
C SER A 4 36.51 -34.11 -27.13
N ASN A 5 35.22 -33.74 -27.19
CA ASN A 5 34.54 -32.60 -26.54
C ASN A 5 34.21 -31.36 -27.40
N GLU A 6 33.52 -31.55 -28.53
CA GLU A 6 32.77 -30.45 -29.19
C GLU A 6 31.24 -30.63 -29.23
N ASN A 7 30.66 -31.70 -28.68
CA ASN A 7 29.23 -32.00 -28.86
C ASN A 7 28.37 -31.85 -27.60
N ASN A 8 28.40 -30.71 -26.90
CA ASN A 8 27.43 -30.44 -25.81
C ASN A 8 26.95 -28.97 -25.73
N LEU A 9 26.93 -28.24 -26.84
CA LEU A 9 26.53 -26.81 -26.86
C LEU A 9 25.28 -26.51 -27.71
N GLN A 10 24.54 -27.51 -28.20
CA GLN A 10 23.43 -27.28 -29.13
C GLN A 10 22.01 -27.41 -28.57
N ASP A 11 21.81 -27.64 -27.27
CA ASP A 11 20.45 -27.89 -26.73
C ASP A 11 19.91 -26.86 -25.71
N LEU A 12 20.41 -25.61 -25.74
CA LEU A 12 19.93 -24.50 -24.89
C LEU A 12 19.32 -23.35 -25.70
N GLY A 13 18.61 -23.67 -26.78
CA GLY A 13 18.32 -22.74 -27.88
C GLY A 13 16.94 -22.09 -27.98
N ASN A 14 15.97 -22.32 -27.07
CA ASN A 14 14.58 -21.91 -27.33
C ASN A 14 13.95 -20.83 -26.41
N ASN A 15 14.68 -20.25 -25.45
CA ASN A 15 14.13 -19.20 -24.56
C ASN A 15 14.92 -17.88 -24.55
N TYR A 16 15.84 -17.67 -25.50
CA TYR A 16 16.68 -16.47 -25.54
C TYR A 16 16.29 -15.56 -26.71
N GLN A 17 15.85 -14.34 -26.41
CA GLN A 17 15.75 -13.29 -27.43
C GLN A 17 17.16 -12.73 -27.71
N VAL A 18 17.52 -12.63 -28.99
CA VAL A 18 18.74 -11.97 -29.45
C VAL A 18 18.40 -10.53 -29.79
N ASP A 19 18.86 -9.58 -28.97
CA ASP A 19 18.75 -8.14 -29.27
C ASP A 19 20.07 -7.68 -29.92
N ASN A 20 19.97 -7.08 -31.12
CA ASN A 20 21.11 -6.64 -31.92
C ASN A 20 21.54 -5.19 -31.63
N THR A 21 20.96 -4.55 -30.61
CA THR A 21 21.39 -3.21 -30.17
C THR A 21 22.64 -3.30 -29.29
N SER A 22 23.75 -2.76 -29.77
CA SER A 22 25.06 -2.89 -29.11
C SER A 22 25.28 -1.84 -28.02
N GLY A 23 25.61 -2.27 -26.79
CA GLY A 23 26.14 -1.41 -25.72
C GLY A 23 25.31 -1.34 -24.44
N PHE A 24 25.82 -0.65 -23.42
CA PHE A 24 25.16 -0.50 -22.11
C PHE A 24 23.88 0.35 -22.21
N ASP A 25 23.75 1.19 -23.23
CA ASP A 25 22.54 1.95 -23.54
C ASP A 25 21.32 1.05 -23.76
N ALA A 26 21.48 -0.16 -24.31
CA ALA A 26 20.40 -1.15 -24.44
C ALA A 26 20.00 -1.75 -23.08
N LEU A 27 20.99 -2.05 -22.22
CA LEU A 27 20.77 -2.47 -20.83
C LEU A 27 20.12 -1.37 -19.98
N LEU A 28 20.36 -0.10 -20.30
CA LEU A 28 19.81 1.08 -19.62
C LEU A 28 18.50 1.60 -20.20
N ALA A 29 18.22 1.33 -21.48
CA ALA A 29 16.94 1.65 -22.11
C ALA A 29 15.78 0.89 -21.41
N GLY A 30 16.03 -0.33 -20.93
CA GLY A 30 15.10 -1.10 -20.09
C GLY A 30 14.93 -0.52 -18.67
N VAL A 31 15.76 0.42 -18.26
CA VAL A 31 15.84 0.94 -16.90
C VAL A 31 15.09 2.28 -16.70
N LYS A 32 14.77 3.01 -17.78
CA LYS A 32 14.13 4.35 -17.72
C LYS A 32 14.76 5.25 -16.64
N LEU A 33 16.09 5.36 -16.60
CA LEU A 33 16.82 6.22 -15.65
C LEU A 33 16.29 7.66 -15.61
N SER A 34 15.82 8.17 -16.75
CA SER A 34 15.20 9.50 -16.89
C SER A 34 13.91 9.71 -16.09
N SER A 35 13.29 8.63 -15.60
CA SER A 35 12.08 8.70 -14.78
C SER A 35 12.36 8.90 -13.28
N LEU A 36 13.62 8.77 -12.86
CA LEU A 36 14.04 8.92 -11.46
C LEU A 36 14.76 10.26 -11.26
N SER A 37 14.43 10.97 -10.18
CA SER A 37 15.12 12.19 -9.80
C SER A 37 16.45 11.83 -9.11
N ASN A 38 17.57 12.06 -9.81
CA ASN A 38 18.95 11.83 -9.34
C ASN A 38 19.21 10.40 -8.77
N PRO A 39 19.12 9.35 -9.61
CA PRO A 39 19.31 7.98 -9.16
C PRO A 39 20.76 7.71 -8.73
N ARG A 40 20.92 6.81 -7.76
CA ARG A 40 22.20 6.28 -7.29
C ARG A 40 22.51 4.96 -7.98
N VAL A 41 23.68 4.89 -8.62
CA VAL A 41 24.13 3.72 -9.38
C VAL A 41 25.45 3.21 -8.79
N LEU A 42 25.52 1.92 -8.50
CA LEU A 42 26.74 1.23 -8.15
C LEU A 42 27.23 0.43 -9.35
N VAL A 43 28.48 0.60 -9.75
CA VAL A 43 29.09 -0.17 -10.84
C VAL A 43 30.29 -0.93 -10.28
N ILE A 44 30.22 -2.26 -10.32
CA ILE A 44 31.23 -3.17 -9.79
C ILE A 44 32.01 -3.79 -10.94
N ASN A 45 33.33 -3.63 -10.90
CA ASN A 45 34.30 -4.16 -11.85
C ASN A 45 34.01 -3.83 -13.34
N PRO A 46 33.68 -2.57 -13.68
CA PRO A 46 33.43 -2.21 -15.06
C PRO A 46 34.70 -2.38 -15.91
N PRO A 47 34.60 -2.80 -17.18
CA PRO A 47 35.75 -2.75 -18.08
C PRO A 47 36.17 -1.29 -18.34
N ILE A 48 37.46 -1.05 -18.48
CA ILE A 48 38.07 0.29 -18.54
C ILE A 48 37.47 1.15 -19.66
N ASP A 49 37.22 0.56 -20.83
CA ASP A 49 36.68 1.27 -22.00
C ASP A 49 35.30 1.90 -21.75
N TYR A 50 34.50 1.32 -20.83
CA TYR A 50 33.18 1.86 -20.48
C TYR A 50 33.26 3.13 -19.64
N LEU A 51 34.34 3.29 -18.87
CA LEU A 51 34.57 4.47 -18.03
C LEU A 51 34.91 5.71 -18.85
N ASN A 52 35.56 5.51 -20.00
CA ASN A 52 35.90 6.57 -20.93
C ASN A 52 34.74 6.95 -21.89
N GLY A 53 33.64 6.19 -21.88
CA GLY A 53 32.50 6.35 -22.80
C GLY A 53 31.16 6.56 -22.09
N GLN A 54 30.25 5.60 -22.24
CA GLN A 54 28.84 5.68 -21.82
C GLN A 54 28.65 6.02 -20.33
N LEU A 55 29.48 5.47 -19.42
CA LEU A 55 29.34 5.76 -17.98
C LEU A 55 29.60 7.24 -17.66
N LYS A 56 30.48 7.90 -18.41
CA LYS A 56 30.79 9.33 -18.22
C LYS A 56 29.63 10.22 -18.65
N GLU A 57 28.85 9.81 -19.64
CA GLU A 57 27.62 10.52 -20.01
C GLU A 57 26.52 10.32 -18.96
N LEU A 58 26.43 9.11 -18.39
CA LEU A 58 25.46 8.81 -17.34
C LEU A 58 25.74 9.54 -16.03
N SER A 59 27.01 9.78 -15.69
CA SER A 59 27.35 10.54 -14.46
C SER A 59 26.86 11.98 -14.49
N LYS A 60 26.50 12.51 -15.67
CA LYS A 60 25.87 13.84 -15.80
C LYS A 60 24.44 13.89 -15.25
N ILE A 61 23.77 12.73 -15.14
CA ILE A 61 22.36 12.63 -14.74
C ILE A 61 22.12 11.73 -13.53
N CYS A 62 23.15 11.02 -13.06
CA CYS A 62 23.09 10.05 -11.96
C CYS A 62 24.29 10.22 -11.02
N ASN A 63 24.12 9.88 -9.73
CA ASN A 63 25.27 9.74 -8.83
C ASN A 63 25.84 8.31 -8.94
N ILE A 64 27.03 8.19 -9.51
CA ILE A 64 27.67 6.90 -9.80
C ILE A 64 28.82 6.64 -8.83
N LEU A 65 28.75 5.51 -8.14
CA LEU A 65 29.81 4.95 -7.32
C LEU A 65 30.45 3.78 -8.07
N LEU A 66 31.77 3.80 -8.16
CA LEU A 66 32.54 2.78 -8.85
C LEU A 66 33.34 1.96 -7.88
N VAL A 67 33.27 0.64 -8.03
CA VAL A 67 34.02 -0.33 -7.23
C VAL A 67 34.92 -1.14 -8.14
N HIS A 68 36.20 -1.19 -7.81
CA HIS A 68 37.17 -2.05 -8.49
C HIS A 68 38.19 -2.61 -7.50
N LYS A 69 38.61 -3.86 -7.72
CA LYS A 69 39.56 -4.57 -6.83
C LYS A 69 40.94 -3.91 -6.82
N GLU A 70 41.31 -3.33 -7.96
CA GLU A 70 42.58 -2.67 -8.19
C GLU A 70 42.39 -1.19 -8.50
N GLN A 71 43.41 -0.38 -8.20
CA GLN A 71 43.41 1.03 -8.57
C GLN A 71 43.58 1.13 -10.08
N VAL A 72 42.55 1.60 -10.77
CA VAL A 72 42.56 1.77 -12.22
C VAL A 72 43.19 3.13 -12.54
N ASN A 73 44.24 3.15 -13.36
CA ASN A 73 44.82 4.39 -13.87
C ASN A 73 43.87 4.96 -14.93
N LEU A 74 43.02 5.90 -14.52
CA LEU A 74 42.08 6.61 -15.36
C LEU A 74 42.57 8.04 -15.59
N ASN A 75 42.13 8.65 -16.68
CA ASN A 75 42.37 10.07 -16.94
C ASN A 75 41.64 10.92 -15.89
N ASP A 76 42.21 12.07 -15.51
CA ASP A 76 41.67 12.94 -14.45
C ASP A 76 40.21 13.37 -14.70
N ASP A 77 39.84 13.66 -15.95
CA ASP A 77 38.45 13.99 -16.34
C ASP A 77 37.43 12.91 -15.98
N VAL A 78 37.84 11.65 -16.01
CA VAL A 78 37.01 10.49 -15.67
C VAL A 78 36.94 10.36 -14.15
N VAL A 79 38.07 10.52 -13.45
CA VAL A 79 38.12 10.46 -11.99
C VAL A 79 37.18 11.49 -11.36
N HIS A 80 37.12 12.72 -11.89
CA HIS A 80 36.21 13.75 -11.39
C HIS A 80 34.72 13.47 -11.64
N SER A 81 34.41 12.55 -12.55
CA SER A 81 33.03 12.19 -12.91
C SER A 81 32.43 11.10 -12.01
N PHE A 82 33.23 10.42 -11.18
CA PHE A 82 32.81 9.26 -10.39
C PHE A 82 33.34 9.28 -8.97
N HIS A 83 32.62 8.64 -8.03
CA HIS A 83 33.15 8.32 -6.71
C HIS A 83 33.78 6.92 -6.73
N PHE A 84 35.11 6.85 -6.79
CA PHE A 84 35.85 5.59 -6.86
C PHE A 84 36.14 5.00 -5.47
N TYR A 85 35.91 3.70 -5.31
CA TYR A 85 36.25 2.94 -4.12
C TYR A 85 37.02 1.67 -4.49
N LYS A 86 38.17 1.46 -3.82
CA LYS A 86 38.95 0.23 -3.94
C LYS A 86 38.32 -0.86 -3.04
N ASP A 87 37.37 -1.60 -3.60
CA ASP A 87 36.59 -2.62 -2.90
C ASP A 87 36.30 -3.78 -3.87
N SER A 88 35.82 -4.92 -3.38
CA SER A 88 35.56 -6.08 -4.25
C SER A 88 34.52 -7.05 -3.70
N LEU A 89 33.87 -7.76 -4.64
CA LEU A 89 33.11 -8.94 -4.30
C LEU A 89 34.04 -10.07 -3.81
N PRO A 90 33.56 -10.96 -2.91
CA PRO A 90 32.18 -11.05 -2.41
C PRO A 90 31.90 -10.24 -1.13
N SER A 91 32.83 -9.40 -0.64
CA SER A 91 32.67 -8.76 0.67
C SER A 91 32.04 -7.36 0.63
N LEU A 92 32.46 -6.51 -0.32
CA LEU A 92 32.06 -5.11 -0.44
C LEU A 92 32.15 -4.35 0.88
N ASP A 93 33.28 -4.46 1.58
CA ASP A 93 33.41 -4.02 2.96
C ASP A 93 33.36 -2.48 3.08
N ILE A 94 33.91 -1.74 2.11
CA ILE A 94 33.87 -0.28 2.12
C ILE A 94 32.47 0.20 1.79
N ILE A 95 31.90 -0.28 0.67
CA ILE A 95 30.58 0.18 0.20
C ILE A 95 29.49 -0.13 1.23
N THR A 96 29.55 -1.30 1.89
CA THR A 96 28.56 -1.65 2.90
C THR A 96 28.63 -0.77 4.14
N ASN A 97 29.80 -0.26 4.50
CA ASN A 97 29.98 0.66 5.64
C ASN A 97 29.54 2.11 5.33
N LEU A 98 29.26 2.45 4.07
CA LEU A 98 28.73 3.78 3.73
C LEU A 98 27.25 3.96 4.11
N GLU A 99 26.53 2.86 4.38
CA GLU A 99 25.09 2.86 4.65
C GLU A 99 24.25 3.52 3.54
N ILE A 100 24.72 3.39 2.29
CA ILE A 100 24.08 3.92 1.09
C ILE A 100 23.38 2.78 0.33
N SER A 101 22.13 3.00 -0.04
CA SER A 101 21.38 2.13 -0.96
C SER A 101 21.33 2.70 -2.39
N PHE A 102 21.18 1.81 -3.37
CA PHE A 102 21.25 2.12 -4.80
C PHE A 102 19.96 1.77 -5.53
N ASP A 103 19.62 2.59 -6.53
CA ASP A 103 18.52 2.31 -7.47
C ASP A 103 18.97 1.24 -8.47
N PHE A 104 20.25 1.26 -8.85
CA PHE A 104 20.85 0.30 -9.79
C PHE A 104 22.20 -0.20 -9.31
N ILE A 105 22.42 -1.51 -9.46
CA ILE A 105 23.72 -2.13 -9.25
C ILE A 105 24.09 -2.91 -10.51
N PHE A 106 25.22 -2.57 -11.12
CA PHE A 106 25.81 -3.29 -12.23
C PHE A 106 26.97 -4.12 -11.74
N ILE A 107 26.95 -5.42 -12.02
CA ILE A 107 28.02 -6.33 -11.66
C ILE A 107 28.59 -6.88 -12.95
N CYS A 108 29.75 -6.36 -13.31
CA CYS A 108 30.42 -6.68 -14.56
C CYS A 108 31.46 -7.80 -14.37
N ASN A 109 31.61 -8.66 -15.38
CA ASN A 109 32.63 -9.73 -15.40
C ASN A 109 32.58 -10.62 -14.15
N VAL A 110 31.36 -11.02 -13.74
CA VAL A 110 31.10 -11.74 -12.48
C VAL A 110 31.96 -13.00 -12.35
N ASP A 111 32.14 -13.71 -13.45
CA ASP A 111 32.91 -14.96 -13.57
C ASP A 111 34.40 -14.79 -13.22
N HIS A 112 34.94 -13.57 -13.32
CA HIS A 112 36.31 -13.25 -12.89
C HIS A 112 36.40 -12.79 -11.42
N LEU A 113 35.29 -12.40 -10.82
CA LEU A 113 35.24 -11.82 -9.46
C LEU A 113 34.86 -12.84 -8.39
N VAL A 114 33.96 -13.75 -8.72
CA VAL A 114 33.36 -14.66 -7.74
C VAL A 114 33.26 -16.06 -8.29
N THR A 115 33.64 -17.02 -7.47
CA THR A 115 33.37 -18.43 -7.71
C THR A 115 31.91 -18.77 -7.45
N VAL A 116 31.43 -19.89 -8.01
CA VAL A 116 30.05 -20.39 -7.80
C VAL A 116 29.67 -20.47 -6.30
N ASN A 117 30.59 -20.96 -5.46
CA ASN A 117 30.37 -21.07 -4.01
C ASN A 117 30.26 -19.72 -3.29
N GLN A 118 30.72 -18.63 -3.90
CA GLN A 118 30.66 -17.28 -3.35
C GLN A 118 29.44 -16.49 -3.82
N ILE A 119 28.70 -16.99 -4.83
CA ILE A 119 27.47 -16.35 -5.35
C ILE A 119 26.47 -16.05 -4.22
N PRO A 120 26.17 -16.96 -3.27
CA PRO A 120 25.23 -16.66 -2.18
C PRO A 120 25.65 -15.46 -1.32
N ARG A 121 26.96 -15.33 -1.03
CA ARG A 121 27.51 -14.22 -0.24
C ARG A 121 27.43 -12.91 -1.03
N THR A 122 27.82 -12.92 -2.31
CA THR A 122 27.70 -11.78 -3.23
C THR A 122 26.26 -11.30 -3.28
N PHE A 123 25.31 -12.19 -3.48
CA PHE A 123 23.89 -11.87 -3.54
C PHE A 123 23.38 -11.22 -2.27
N ARG A 124 23.70 -11.81 -1.11
CA ARG A 124 23.32 -11.22 0.17
C ARG A 124 23.86 -9.79 0.32
N LYS A 125 25.10 -9.54 -0.11
CA LYS A 125 25.71 -8.21 0.00
C LYS A 125 25.06 -7.23 -0.97
N THR A 126 24.87 -7.59 -2.23
CA THR A 126 24.33 -6.69 -3.25
C THR A 126 22.83 -6.47 -3.10
N SER A 127 22.05 -7.47 -2.67
CA SER A 127 20.62 -7.32 -2.40
C SER A 127 20.36 -6.35 -1.24
N ASN A 128 21.18 -6.38 -0.19
CA ASN A 128 21.05 -5.49 0.96
C ASN A 128 21.40 -4.02 0.63
N LEU A 129 22.10 -3.80 -0.48
CA LEU A 129 22.45 -2.46 -0.97
C LEU A 129 21.38 -1.89 -1.90
N LEU A 130 20.35 -2.66 -2.29
CA LEU A 130 19.28 -2.14 -3.13
C LEU A 130 18.30 -1.28 -2.34
N LYS A 131 17.82 -0.22 -2.96
CA LYS A 131 16.57 0.41 -2.56
C LYS A 131 15.38 -0.49 -2.95
N PRO A 132 14.22 -0.30 -2.32
CA PRO A 132 12.96 -0.85 -2.83
C PRO A 132 12.74 -0.45 -4.29
N ASN A 133 12.24 -1.36 -5.13
CA ASN A 133 12.18 -1.24 -6.60
C ASN A 133 13.55 -1.19 -7.32
N GLY A 134 14.66 -1.24 -6.59
CA GLY A 134 16.01 -1.22 -7.16
C GLY A 134 16.30 -2.47 -7.99
N LYS A 135 17.22 -2.34 -8.95
CA LYS A 135 17.57 -3.40 -9.87
C LYS A 135 19.05 -3.78 -9.80
N ILE A 136 19.33 -5.05 -10.05
CA ILE A 136 20.69 -5.55 -10.27
C ILE A 136 20.76 -6.11 -11.68
N VAL A 137 21.80 -5.72 -12.41
CA VAL A 137 22.14 -6.30 -13.70
C VAL A 137 23.45 -7.05 -13.53
N PHE A 138 23.39 -8.37 -13.68
CA PHE A 138 24.57 -9.23 -13.68
C PHE A 138 25.01 -9.48 -15.11
N LEU A 139 26.28 -9.22 -15.39
CA LEU A 139 26.93 -9.45 -16.67
C LEU A 139 28.04 -10.49 -16.50
N SER A 140 27.93 -11.60 -17.24
CA SER A 140 28.86 -12.72 -17.18
C SER A 140 29.18 -13.20 -18.59
N ASN A 141 30.42 -13.60 -18.84
CA ASN A 141 30.77 -14.27 -20.11
C ASN A 141 30.48 -15.78 -20.07
N ASN A 142 30.02 -16.29 -18.92
CA ASN A 142 29.70 -17.69 -18.70
C ASN A 142 28.22 -17.87 -18.33
N ALA A 143 27.49 -18.64 -19.15
CA ALA A 143 26.07 -18.94 -18.96
C ALA A 143 25.77 -19.70 -17.65
N LEU A 144 26.70 -20.54 -17.15
CA LEU A 144 26.50 -21.33 -15.93
C LEU A 144 26.24 -20.45 -14.70
N TYR A 145 26.75 -19.22 -14.70
CA TYR A 145 26.49 -18.29 -13.60
C TYR A 145 25.03 -17.81 -13.59
N GLN A 146 24.32 -17.77 -14.72
CA GLN A 146 22.93 -17.29 -14.76
C GLN A 146 21.99 -18.15 -13.93
N ASP A 147 22.09 -19.48 -14.03
CA ASP A 147 21.21 -20.39 -13.28
C ASP A 147 21.46 -20.29 -11.77
N HIS A 148 22.72 -20.17 -11.36
CA HIS A 148 23.08 -19.98 -9.96
C HIS A 148 22.61 -18.63 -9.41
N VAL A 149 22.75 -17.58 -10.22
CA VAL A 149 22.32 -16.21 -9.92
C VAL A 149 20.79 -16.15 -9.76
N GLU A 150 20.02 -16.79 -10.63
CA GLU A 150 18.55 -16.82 -10.52
C GLU A 150 18.04 -17.61 -9.31
N ASN A 151 18.65 -18.77 -9.03
CA ASN A 151 18.32 -19.55 -7.84
C ASN A 151 18.56 -18.74 -6.55
N GLN A 152 19.67 -17.99 -6.48
CA GLN A 152 19.96 -17.12 -5.34
C GLN A 152 19.07 -15.87 -5.30
N ALA A 153 18.70 -15.31 -6.45
CA ALA A 153 17.79 -14.17 -6.54
C ALA A 153 16.44 -14.48 -5.88
N THR A 154 15.87 -15.64 -6.21
CA THR A 154 14.59 -16.10 -5.65
C THR A 154 14.64 -16.23 -4.14
N LEU A 155 15.72 -16.80 -3.59
CA LEU A 155 15.93 -16.93 -2.14
C LEU A 155 16.10 -15.59 -1.41
N LYS A 156 16.39 -14.51 -2.14
CA LYS A 156 16.50 -13.14 -1.61
C LYS A 156 15.30 -12.27 -1.94
N GLY A 157 14.24 -12.84 -2.52
CA GLY A 157 13.03 -12.12 -2.88
C GLY A 157 13.18 -11.21 -4.10
N LEU A 158 14.25 -11.35 -4.89
CA LEU A 158 14.36 -10.67 -6.18
C LEU A 158 13.62 -11.46 -7.25
N ILE A 159 13.02 -10.74 -8.20
CA ILE A 159 12.36 -11.32 -9.38
C ILE A 159 13.23 -11.10 -10.62
N THR A 160 13.30 -12.11 -11.49
CA THR A 160 13.92 -11.97 -12.80
C THR A 160 12.99 -11.20 -13.73
N LEU A 161 13.47 -10.08 -14.27
CA LEU A 161 12.74 -9.26 -15.24
C LEU A 161 13.07 -9.66 -16.69
N LYS A 162 14.36 -9.83 -16.97
CA LYS A 162 14.87 -10.07 -18.32
C LYS A 162 16.10 -10.97 -18.26
N LYS A 163 16.22 -11.86 -19.25
CA LYS A 163 17.45 -12.60 -19.56
C LYS A 163 17.75 -12.41 -21.04
N GLU A 164 18.98 -12.07 -21.34
CA GLU A 164 19.39 -11.84 -22.73
C GLU A 164 20.86 -12.18 -22.93
N THR A 165 21.20 -12.43 -24.19
CA THR A 165 22.59 -12.48 -24.63
C THR A 165 22.86 -11.24 -25.45
N ILE A 166 23.84 -10.45 -25.02
CA ILE A 166 24.27 -9.23 -25.69
C ILE A 166 25.73 -9.38 -26.13
N ARG A 167 26.15 -8.52 -27.07
CA ARG A 167 27.57 -8.36 -27.40
C ARG A 167 28.13 -7.14 -26.70
N LEU A 168 29.07 -7.35 -25.80
CA LEU A 168 29.81 -6.29 -25.12
C LEU A 168 31.28 -6.40 -25.51
N SER A 169 31.84 -5.34 -26.12
CA SER A 169 33.26 -5.30 -26.56
C SER A 169 33.67 -6.51 -27.42
N ASN A 170 32.80 -6.91 -28.35
CA ASN A 170 32.94 -8.10 -29.21
C ASN A 170 32.91 -9.47 -28.49
N LEU A 171 32.67 -9.52 -27.19
CA LEU A 171 32.46 -10.75 -26.44
C LEU A 171 30.97 -11.06 -26.31
N LYS A 172 30.63 -12.36 -26.32
CA LYS A 172 29.30 -12.84 -25.99
C LYS A 172 29.12 -12.71 -24.49
N THR A 173 28.22 -11.83 -24.05
CA THR A 173 27.95 -11.59 -22.64
C THR A 173 26.49 -11.91 -22.33
N PHE A 174 26.30 -12.67 -21.26
CA PHE A 174 25.02 -13.05 -20.71
C PHE A 174 24.60 -12.02 -19.67
N SER A 175 23.37 -11.49 -19.82
CA SER A 175 22.78 -10.51 -18.92
C SER A 175 21.56 -11.11 -18.22
N ILE A 176 21.45 -10.88 -16.91
CA ILE A 176 20.24 -11.12 -16.14
C ILE A 176 19.90 -9.88 -15.32
N GLU A 177 18.71 -9.36 -15.58
CA GLU A 177 18.13 -8.22 -14.87
C GLU A 177 17.21 -8.74 -13.77
N LEU A 178 17.55 -8.38 -12.53
CA LEU A 178 16.82 -8.73 -11.33
C LEU A 178 16.27 -7.46 -10.69
N LYS A 179 15.09 -7.55 -10.07
CA LYS A 179 14.48 -6.44 -9.35
C LYS A 179 14.11 -6.86 -7.95
N LEU A 180 14.41 -6.03 -6.97
CA LEU A 180 13.83 -6.12 -5.63
C LEU A 180 12.45 -5.44 -5.66
N PRO A 181 11.34 -6.18 -5.47
CA PRO A 181 10.02 -5.57 -5.36
C PRO A 181 9.98 -4.55 -4.22
N ASP A 182 9.23 -3.46 -4.39
CA ASP A 182 8.97 -2.53 -3.29
C ASP A 182 7.82 -3.07 -2.43
N ASP A 183 8.12 -3.28 -1.16
CA ASP A 183 7.17 -3.75 -0.16
C ASP A 183 6.39 -2.59 0.49
N GLY A 184 6.63 -1.35 0.08
CA GLY A 184 6.05 -0.12 0.64
C GLY A 184 7.10 0.74 1.35
N THR A 185 8.23 0.18 1.77
CA THR A 185 9.29 0.93 2.46
C THR A 185 9.91 2.03 1.58
N GLY A 186 9.84 1.89 0.25
CA GLY A 186 10.31 2.91 -0.69
C GLY A 186 9.61 4.25 -0.56
N ALA A 187 8.38 4.28 -0.02
CA ALA A 187 7.61 5.50 0.17
C ALA A 187 7.94 6.25 1.47
N PHE A 188 8.66 5.65 2.42
CA PHE A 188 8.89 6.25 3.74
C PHE A 188 9.60 7.61 3.68
N PRO A 189 10.68 7.81 2.90
CA PRO A 189 11.32 9.11 2.79
C PRO A 189 10.35 10.20 2.30
N PHE A 190 9.49 9.86 1.35
CA PHE A 190 8.46 10.76 0.83
C PHE A 190 7.40 11.08 1.89
N ILE A 191 6.83 10.07 2.54
CA ILE A 191 5.81 10.25 3.59
C ILE A 191 6.37 11.12 4.73
N ARG A 192 7.61 10.84 5.18
CA ARG A 192 8.31 11.64 6.19
C ARG A 192 8.48 13.09 5.73
N HIS A 193 8.88 13.32 4.48
CA HIS A 193 9.05 14.66 3.94
C HIS A 193 7.74 15.44 3.95
N VAL A 194 6.65 14.85 3.44
CA VAL A 194 5.32 15.50 3.41
C VAL A 194 4.78 15.75 4.82
N ALA A 195 4.99 14.81 5.74
CA ALA A 195 4.53 14.95 7.12
C ALA A 195 5.31 16.02 7.89
N LEU A 196 6.64 16.00 7.84
CA LEU A 196 7.48 16.81 8.74
C LEU A 196 8.00 18.10 8.12
N ASN A 197 8.48 18.04 6.87
CA ASN A 197 9.31 19.08 6.28
C ASN A 197 8.55 20.01 5.33
N ASP A 198 7.50 19.49 4.71
CA ASP A 198 6.75 20.21 3.70
C ASP A 198 5.87 21.31 4.36
N GLY A 199 5.78 22.49 3.73
CA GLY A 199 5.15 23.67 4.33
C GLY A 199 3.67 23.44 4.66
N LYS A 200 3.25 23.85 5.88
CA LYS A 200 1.90 23.62 6.43
C LYS A 200 1.13 24.94 6.57
N ALA A 201 0.53 25.40 5.48
CA ALA A 201 -0.42 26.51 5.54
C ALA A 201 -1.75 26.13 6.22
N ALA A 202 -2.05 24.83 6.31
CA ALA A 202 -3.18 24.21 7.00
C ALA A 202 -2.85 22.73 7.28
N THR A 203 -3.70 22.03 8.03
CA THR A 203 -3.53 20.59 8.36
C THR A 203 -3.84 19.65 7.20
N HIS A 204 -4.18 20.18 6.01
CA HIS A 204 -4.64 19.41 4.85
C HIS A 204 -3.70 18.27 4.40
N LYS A 205 -2.38 18.45 4.46
CA LYS A 205 -1.43 17.42 4.01
C LYS A 205 -1.47 16.20 4.94
N LEU A 206 -1.40 16.44 6.25
CA LEU A 206 -1.51 15.41 7.28
C LEU A 206 -2.86 14.70 7.22
N ALA A 207 -3.93 15.48 7.03
CA ALA A 207 -5.27 14.99 6.82
C ALA A 207 -5.43 14.06 5.63
N LEU A 208 -4.81 14.41 4.48
CA LEU A 208 -4.89 13.57 3.29
C LEU A 208 -4.12 12.26 3.50
N LEU A 209 -2.88 12.35 4.02
CA LEU A 209 -2.08 11.15 4.28
C LEU A 209 -2.79 10.20 5.24
N ARG A 210 -3.40 10.72 6.31
CA ARG A 210 -4.14 9.90 7.28
C ARG A 210 -5.38 9.26 6.69
N VAL A 211 -6.15 10.00 5.88
CA VAL A 211 -7.33 9.44 5.18
C VAL A 211 -6.94 8.30 4.25
N LEU A 212 -5.91 8.51 3.43
CA LEU A 212 -5.41 7.48 2.52
C LEU A 212 -4.86 6.28 3.31
N LEU A 213 -4.21 6.53 4.44
CA LEU A 213 -3.74 5.49 5.35
C LEU A 213 -4.90 4.65 5.89
N ARG A 214 -5.93 5.29 6.46
CA ARG A 214 -7.08 4.59 7.04
C ARG A 214 -7.89 3.81 6.00
N ILE A 215 -8.00 4.32 4.78
CA ILE A 215 -8.61 3.57 3.66
C ILE A 215 -7.73 2.38 3.28
N ALA A 216 -6.43 2.56 3.09
CA ALA A 216 -5.56 1.49 2.66
C ALA A 216 -5.44 0.35 3.68
N ASP A 217 -5.36 0.68 4.97
CA ASP A 217 -5.25 -0.27 6.08
C ASP A 217 -6.59 -0.99 6.36
N GLY A 218 -7.68 -0.24 6.48
CA GLY A 218 -8.98 -0.78 6.87
C GLY A 218 -9.83 -1.33 5.71
N HIS A 219 -9.61 -0.86 4.49
CA HIS A 219 -10.52 -1.04 3.35
C HIS A 219 -9.81 -1.45 2.06
N PRO A 220 -9.17 -2.64 2.03
CA PRO A 220 -8.49 -3.11 0.82
C PRO A 220 -9.41 -3.29 -0.39
N GLY A 221 -10.71 -3.49 -0.17
CA GLY A 221 -11.73 -3.56 -1.24
C GLY A 221 -12.07 -2.22 -1.89
N ALA A 222 -11.58 -1.10 -1.35
CA ALA A 222 -11.78 0.22 -1.95
C ALA A 222 -11.03 0.44 -3.28
N VAL A 223 -10.12 -0.46 -3.65
CA VAL A 223 -9.33 -0.37 -4.89
C VAL A 223 -10.21 -0.71 -6.10
N LEU A 224 -10.47 0.29 -6.95
CA LEU A 224 -11.22 0.11 -8.20
C LEU A 224 -10.37 -0.59 -9.26
N LYS A 225 -9.12 -0.14 -9.41
CA LYS A 225 -8.16 -0.68 -10.38
C LYS A 225 -6.72 -0.33 -9.99
N ARG A 226 -5.77 -1.09 -10.55
CA ARG A 226 -4.33 -0.83 -10.49
C ARG A 226 -3.80 -0.72 -11.90
N GLU A 227 -3.19 0.40 -12.23
CA GLU A 227 -2.65 0.66 -13.57
C GLU A 227 -1.42 1.55 -13.49
N ASN A 228 -0.41 1.26 -14.31
CA ASN A 228 0.80 2.07 -14.44
C ASN A 228 1.51 2.38 -13.09
N GLY A 229 1.55 1.43 -12.16
CA GLY A 229 2.16 1.61 -10.83
C GLY A 229 1.36 2.53 -9.91
N ARG A 230 0.07 2.72 -10.17
CA ARG A 230 -0.85 3.54 -9.38
C ARG A 230 -2.07 2.74 -8.95
N VAL A 231 -2.59 3.10 -7.80
CA VAL A 231 -3.83 2.59 -7.23
C VAL A 231 -4.92 3.63 -7.42
N ILE A 232 -6.09 3.19 -7.84
CA ILE A 232 -7.25 4.05 -8.06
C ILE A 232 -8.35 3.67 -7.06
N ILE A 233 -8.89 4.67 -6.35
CA ILE A 233 -9.97 4.54 -5.37
C ILE A 233 -11.06 5.59 -5.62
N PRO A 234 -12.29 5.42 -5.09
CA PRO A 234 -13.35 6.42 -5.26
C PRO A 234 -12.99 7.75 -4.60
N ALA A 235 -13.06 8.86 -5.35
CA ALA A 235 -12.81 10.19 -4.79
C ALA A 235 -13.84 10.58 -3.72
N GLY A 236 -15.09 10.11 -3.85
CA GLY A 236 -16.13 10.31 -2.84
C GLY A 236 -15.82 9.60 -1.52
N LEU A 237 -15.13 8.45 -1.55
CA LEU A 237 -14.70 7.74 -0.34
C LEU A 237 -13.62 8.54 0.40
N VAL A 238 -12.64 9.06 -0.33
CA VAL A 238 -11.61 9.96 0.24
C VAL A 238 -12.28 11.18 0.87
N ALA A 239 -13.26 11.79 0.20
CA ALA A 239 -14.02 12.92 0.74
C ALA A 239 -14.90 12.55 1.96
N LEU A 240 -15.48 11.35 1.99
CA LEU A 240 -16.28 10.88 3.13
C LEU A 240 -15.38 10.74 4.37
N TYR A 241 -14.23 10.09 4.23
CA TYR A 241 -13.25 9.90 5.30
C TYR A 241 -12.61 11.22 5.74
N TRP A 242 -12.40 12.13 4.79
CA TRP A 242 -12.02 13.50 5.08
C TRP A 242 -13.04 14.19 5.97
N CYS A 243 -14.34 14.10 5.67
CA CYS A 243 -15.38 14.66 6.52
C CYS A 243 -15.45 13.98 7.88
N HIS A 244 -15.37 12.65 7.92
CA HIS A 244 -15.40 11.84 9.13
C HIS A 244 -14.36 12.32 10.16
N GLN A 245 -13.09 12.45 9.75
CA GLN A 245 -12.04 12.84 10.70
C GLN A 245 -12.18 14.29 11.19
N TYR A 246 -12.64 15.21 10.32
CA TYR A 246 -12.76 16.62 10.71
C TYR A 246 -13.97 16.91 11.58
N LYS A 247 -15.01 16.06 11.56
CA LYS A 247 -16.29 16.36 12.20
C LYS A 247 -16.14 16.59 13.69
N ASP A 248 -15.46 15.68 14.39
CA ASP A 248 -15.28 15.81 15.84
C ASP A 248 -14.30 16.95 16.17
N MET A 249 -13.19 17.08 15.46
CA MET A 249 -12.24 18.17 15.68
C MET A 249 -12.90 19.55 15.56
N ILE A 250 -13.70 19.78 14.52
CA ILE A 250 -14.27 21.08 14.22
C ILE A 250 -15.60 21.31 14.94
N ASP A 251 -16.58 20.43 14.77
CA ASP A 251 -17.94 20.72 15.24
C ASP A 251 -18.14 20.37 16.73
N LYS A 252 -17.36 19.41 17.28
CA LYS A 252 -17.44 19.03 18.70
C LYS A 252 -16.41 19.77 19.55
N TYR A 253 -15.14 19.81 19.13
CA TYR A 253 -14.06 20.43 19.92
C TYR A 253 -13.71 21.86 19.50
N ASN A 254 -14.26 22.38 18.40
CA ASN A 254 -13.99 23.72 17.88
C ASN A 254 -12.49 24.00 17.64
N ILE A 255 -11.74 22.97 17.26
CA ILE A 255 -10.30 23.04 17.01
C ILE A 255 -10.04 23.64 15.63
N PHE A 256 -9.23 24.69 15.60
CA PHE A 256 -8.80 25.34 14.38
C PHE A 256 -7.84 24.43 13.61
N GLN A 257 -8.12 24.25 12.32
CA GLN A 257 -7.33 23.43 11.40
C GLN A 257 -6.47 24.28 10.45
N THR A 258 -6.49 25.60 10.64
CA THR A 258 -5.74 26.59 9.89
C THR A 258 -5.26 27.68 10.85
N PRO A 259 -4.21 28.44 10.51
CA PRO A 259 -3.76 29.58 11.33
C PRO A 259 -4.71 30.79 11.24
N ASN A 260 -5.79 30.72 10.46
CA ASN A 260 -6.72 31.83 10.26
C ASN A 260 -7.54 32.15 11.52
N LEU A 261 -8.13 33.35 11.53
CA LEU A 261 -9.00 33.83 12.61
C LEU A 261 -10.37 33.14 12.69
N LYS A 262 -10.70 32.26 11.73
CA LYS A 262 -11.94 31.47 11.72
C LYS A 262 -11.59 29.99 11.53
N PRO A 263 -12.30 29.06 12.20
CA PRO A 263 -12.04 27.63 12.06
C PRO A 263 -12.49 27.07 10.69
N ASN A 264 -13.19 27.89 9.88
CA ASN A 264 -13.78 27.47 8.62
C ASN A 264 -12.73 27.07 7.58
N MET A 265 -12.78 25.81 7.16
CA MET A 265 -11.94 25.27 6.10
C MET A 265 -12.56 25.45 4.70
N GLY A 266 -11.77 25.28 3.65
CA GLY A 266 -12.20 25.55 2.28
C GLY A 266 -13.42 24.72 1.81
N PHE A 267 -13.61 23.52 2.35
CA PHE A 267 -14.74 22.63 2.04
C PHE A 267 -16.02 22.91 2.87
N MET A 268 -15.92 23.69 3.95
CA MET A 268 -17.04 24.02 4.82
C MET A 268 -17.87 25.16 4.18
N LYS A 269 -19.01 24.79 3.60
CA LYS A 269 -19.92 25.70 2.87
C LYS A 269 -21.33 25.72 3.45
N ALA A 270 -22.03 26.84 3.27
CA ALA A 270 -23.36 27.10 3.83
C ALA A 270 -24.44 26.14 3.33
N ASP A 271 -24.28 25.60 2.13
CA ASP A 271 -25.21 24.67 1.51
C ASP A 271 -24.77 23.19 1.61
N GLY A 272 -23.66 22.92 2.28
CA GLY A 272 -23.13 21.58 2.55
C GLY A 272 -22.88 21.38 4.05
N TRP A 273 -21.60 21.41 4.46
CA TRP A 273 -21.14 21.11 5.82
C TRP A 273 -22.00 21.76 6.92
N HIS A 274 -22.29 23.05 6.79
CA HIS A 274 -23.03 23.79 7.82
C HIS A 274 -24.49 23.36 7.99
N LYS A 275 -25.04 22.58 7.04
CA LYS A 275 -26.37 21.95 7.17
C LYS A 275 -26.34 20.61 7.89
N LEU A 276 -25.15 20.09 8.21
CA LEU A 276 -24.93 18.78 8.82
C LEU A 276 -24.27 18.87 10.21
N VAL A 277 -24.31 20.04 10.86
CA VAL A 277 -23.70 20.22 12.19
C VAL A 277 -24.29 19.28 13.27
N HIS A 278 -25.56 18.88 13.11
CA HIS A 278 -26.23 17.89 13.98
C HIS A 278 -25.76 16.45 13.77
N ARG A 279 -25.03 16.16 12.69
CA ARG A 279 -24.45 14.84 12.42
C ARG A 279 -23.13 14.68 13.16
N THR A 280 -22.81 13.45 13.50
CA THR A 280 -21.56 13.06 14.17
C THR A 280 -20.59 12.44 13.18
N SER A 281 -19.31 12.31 13.54
CA SER A 281 -18.32 11.61 12.72
C SER A 281 -18.78 10.18 12.36
N ALA A 282 -19.44 9.47 13.28
CA ALA A 282 -19.97 8.11 13.06
C ALA A 282 -21.05 8.01 11.97
N ASP A 283 -21.70 9.12 11.59
CA ASP A 283 -22.67 9.14 10.49
C ASP A 283 -21.99 9.04 9.10
N TYR A 284 -20.71 9.41 8.99
CA TYR A 284 -19.95 9.46 7.73
C TYR A 284 -19.22 8.14 7.46
N ARG A 285 -19.96 7.04 7.36
CA ARG A 285 -19.41 5.69 7.12
C ARG A 285 -20.23 4.92 6.09
N ILE A 286 -19.61 3.91 5.49
CA ILE A 286 -20.29 2.97 4.58
C ILE A 286 -21.47 2.30 5.30
N GLY A 287 -22.53 2.03 4.55
CA GLY A 287 -23.75 1.39 5.03
C GLY A 287 -24.82 2.36 5.55
N ASN A 288 -24.48 3.63 5.78
CA ASN A 288 -25.46 4.61 6.23
C ASN A 288 -26.28 5.18 5.04
N LEU A 289 -27.57 5.42 5.29
CA LEU A 289 -28.49 6.07 4.35
C LEU A 289 -28.81 7.49 4.81
N PHE A 290 -28.60 8.45 3.93
CA PHE A 290 -29.05 9.83 4.10
C PHE A 290 -30.29 10.09 3.25
N THR A 291 -31.25 10.85 3.78
CA THR A 291 -32.50 11.21 3.08
C THR A 291 -32.82 12.70 3.18
N GLY A 292 -33.65 13.20 2.26
CA GLY A 292 -34.14 14.57 2.22
C GLY A 292 -33.05 15.62 2.19
N LYS A 293 -33.17 16.63 3.06
CA LYS A 293 -32.24 17.77 3.16
C LYS A 293 -30.83 17.33 3.53
N ASP A 294 -30.69 16.31 4.36
CA ASP A 294 -29.39 15.80 4.79
C ASP A 294 -28.66 15.10 3.64
N ALA A 295 -29.38 14.35 2.79
CA ALA A 295 -28.80 13.77 1.57
C ALA A 295 -28.26 14.86 0.63
N ILE A 296 -29.07 15.89 0.37
CA ILE A 296 -28.68 17.02 -0.50
C ILE A 296 -27.44 17.73 0.07
N ALA A 297 -27.42 17.99 1.37
CA ALA A 297 -26.29 18.63 2.03
C ALA A 297 -25.03 17.75 2.00
N LEU A 298 -25.17 16.42 2.17
CA LEU A 298 -24.04 15.51 2.09
C LEU A 298 -23.47 15.44 0.68
N TYR A 299 -24.32 15.38 -0.35
CA TYR A 299 -23.88 15.44 -1.75
C TYR A 299 -22.99 16.67 -2.01
N LYS A 300 -23.43 17.82 -1.54
CA LYS A 300 -22.69 19.08 -1.67
C LYS A 300 -21.41 19.09 -0.83
N THR A 301 -21.46 18.57 0.39
CA THR A 301 -20.29 18.45 1.27
C THR A 301 -19.19 17.59 0.65
N LEU A 302 -19.55 16.44 0.07
CA LEU A 302 -18.61 15.58 -0.65
C LEU A 302 -18.04 16.29 -1.89
N SER A 303 -18.88 16.97 -2.68
CA SER A 303 -18.43 17.74 -3.85
C SER A 303 -17.45 18.87 -3.49
N HIS A 304 -17.69 19.59 -2.40
CA HIS A 304 -16.78 20.62 -1.89
C HIS A 304 -15.49 20.04 -1.33
N SER A 305 -15.57 18.89 -0.65
CA SER A 305 -14.40 18.20 -0.09
C SER A 305 -13.50 17.66 -1.19
N VAL A 306 -14.04 16.99 -2.21
CA VAL A 306 -13.27 16.53 -3.38
C VAL A 306 -12.58 17.71 -4.08
N GLN A 307 -13.28 18.84 -4.26
CA GLN A 307 -12.67 20.04 -4.83
C GLN A 307 -11.52 20.55 -3.98
N ASN A 308 -11.74 20.65 -2.66
CA ASN A 308 -10.73 21.17 -1.75
C ASN A 308 -9.50 20.26 -1.67
N ILE A 309 -9.68 18.94 -1.64
CA ILE A 309 -8.58 17.97 -1.66
C ILE A 309 -7.76 18.13 -2.95
N LYS A 310 -8.43 18.28 -4.10
CA LYS A 310 -7.79 18.47 -5.42
C LYS A 310 -6.99 19.77 -5.50
N GLU A 311 -7.58 20.89 -5.10
CA GLU A 311 -6.95 22.21 -5.19
C GLU A 311 -5.89 22.46 -4.13
N MET A 312 -5.99 21.78 -2.99
CA MET A 312 -5.07 21.93 -1.87
C MET A 312 -4.10 20.76 -1.78
N PRO A 313 -4.22 19.79 -0.87
CA PRO A 313 -3.09 18.91 -0.61
C PRO A 313 -2.60 18.17 -1.87
N CYS A 314 -3.47 17.77 -2.80
CA CYS A 314 -3.01 17.15 -4.06
C CYS A 314 -2.14 18.08 -4.92
N ARG A 315 -2.53 19.36 -5.07
CA ARG A 315 -1.78 20.34 -5.87
C ARG A 315 -0.40 20.64 -5.29
N TYR A 316 -0.28 20.63 -3.96
CA TYR A 316 0.95 21.04 -3.26
C TYR A 316 1.83 19.88 -2.79
N ILE A 317 1.35 18.64 -2.85
CA ILE A 317 2.18 17.46 -2.60
C ILE A 317 2.73 17.02 -3.97
N THR A 318 3.91 17.52 -4.30
CA THR A 318 4.60 17.26 -5.56
C THR A 318 5.81 16.36 -5.38
N TYR A 319 6.31 15.77 -6.47
CA TYR A 319 7.60 15.08 -6.43
C TYR A 319 8.74 16.06 -6.18
N SER A 320 9.81 15.58 -5.54
CA SER A 320 11.00 16.38 -5.26
C SER A 320 11.55 17.03 -6.54
N ASN A 321 11.83 18.33 -6.47
CA ASN A 321 12.29 19.14 -7.60
C ASN A 321 11.35 19.14 -8.83
N SER A 322 10.07 18.80 -8.66
CA SER A 322 9.06 18.85 -9.71
C SER A 322 7.82 19.62 -9.24
N LYS A 323 7.05 20.14 -10.21
CA LYS A 323 5.70 20.68 -10.00
C LYS A 323 4.62 19.62 -10.20
N ASP A 324 5.01 18.40 -10.59
CA ASP A 324 4.08 17.32 -10.85
C ASP A 324 3.49 16.80 -9.53
N PRO A 325 2.15 16.76 -9.41
CA PRO A 325 1.49 16.26 -8.22
C PRO A 325 1.68 14.75 -8.07
N VAL A 326 1.91 14.31 -6.83
CA VAL A 326 2.00 12.87 -6.51
C VAL A 326 0.62 12.22 -6.54
N PHE A 327 -0.40 12.94 -6.08
CA PHE A 327 -1.79 12.50 -6.01
C PHE A 327 -2.64 13.24 -7.04
N ASN A 328 -3.49 12.50 -7.76
CA ASN A 328 -4.36 13.05 -8.81
C ASN A 328 -5.83 12.76 -8.52
N ILE A 329 -6.70 13.70 -8.89
CA ILE A 329 -8.15 13.56 -8.79
C ILE A 329 -8.80 13.88 -10.12
N GLU A 330 -9.40 12.86 -10.73
CA GLU A 330 -10.30 12.96 -11.87
C GLU A 330 -11.73 13.18 -11.36
N LYS A 331 -12.01 14.41 -10.95
CA LYS A 331 -13.30 14.79 -10.37
C LYS A 331 -14.42 14.74 -11.41
N GLN A 332 -15.57 14.23 -10.99
CA GLN A 332 -16.83 14.31 -11.71
C GLN A 332 -17.82 15.26 -11.02
N THR A 333 -18.71 15.88 -11.82
CA THR A 333 -19.78 16.72 -11.28
C THR A 333 -20.98 15.86 -10.90
N VAL A 334 -21.39 15.93 -9.64
CA VAL A 334 -22.48 15.12 -9.10
C VAL A 334 -23.68 15.99 -8.77
N LYS A 335 -24.85 15.66 -9.32
CA LYS A 335 -26.11 16.32 -8.98
C LYS A 335 -26.63 15.77 -7.65
N ALA A 336 -26.95 16.67 -6.72
CA ALA A 336 -27.53 16.31 -5.44
C ALA A 336 -28.93 15.68 -5.61
N LYS A 337 -29.21 14.63 -4.83
CA LYS A 337 -30.49 13.92 -4.79
C LYS A 337 -31.00 13.85 -3.34
N GLU A 338 -32.26 13.48 -3.19
CA GLU A 338 -32.93 13.35 -1.88
C GLU A 338 -32.59 12.04 -1.15
N THR A 339 -31.83 11.14 -1.77
CA THR A 339 -31.35 9.91 -1.13
C THR A 339 -29.90 9.66 -1.51
N LEU A 340 -29.11 9.22 -0.54
CA LEU A 340 -27.73 8.79 -0.74
C LEU A 340 -27.42 7.64 0.21
N PHE A 341 -27.28 6.44 -0.33
CA PHE A 341 -26.73 5.32 0.39
C PHE A 341 -25.21 5.34 0.24
N LEU A 342 -24.48 5.20 1.35
CA LEU A 342 -23.02 5.25 1.33
C LEU A 342 -22.45 3.85 1.04
N ASP A 343 -22.20 3.57 -0.23
CA ASP A 343 -21.48 2.39 -0.73
C ASP A 343 -20.41 2.79 -1.74
N LEU A 344 -19.54 1.85 -2.14
CA LEU A 344 -18.48 2.12 -3.12
C LEU A 344 -19.04 2.61 -4.46
N GLN A 345 -20.15 2.04 -4.92
CA GLN A 345 -20.79 2.44 -6.17
C GLN A 345 -21.24 3.90 -6.13
N SER A 346 -21.89 4.32 -5.05
CA SER A 346 -22.38 5.68 -4.88
C SER A 346 -21.24 6.67 -4.73
N LEU A 347 -20.22 6.33 -3.94
CA LEU A 347 -19.05 7.18 -3.71
C LEU A 347 -18.14 7.31 -4.94
N SER A 348 -18.25 6.39 -5.90
CA SER A 348 -17.54 6.48 -7.19
C SER A 348 -18.13 7.57 -8.10
N GLN A 349 -19.34 8.08 -7.83
CA GLN A 349 -19.95 9.16 -8.63
C GLN A 349 -19.11 10.45 -8.65
N TRP A 350 -18.28 10.70 -7.63
CA TRP A 350 -17.42 11.88 -7.54
C TRP A 350 -16.12 11.77 -8.35
N GLY A 351 -15.88 10.62 -9.00
CA GLY A 351 -14.71 10.36 -9.82
C GLY A 351 -13.64 9.56 -9.10
N GLU A 352 -12.43 9.61 -9.65
CA GLU A 352 -11.32 8.73 -9.28
C GLU A 352 -10.21 9.51 -8.53
N PHE A 353 -9.71 8.94 -7.44
CA PHE A 353 -8.50 9.39 -6.75
C PHE A 353 -7.38 8.41 -7.04
N SER A 354 -6.23 8.94 -7.47
CA SER A 354 -5.08 8.15 -7.90
C SER A 354 -3.86 8.43 -7.04
N LEU A 355 -3.22 7.38 -6.52
CA LEU A 355 -1.98 7.45 -5.75
C LEU A 355 -0.94 6.41 -6.21
N PRO A 356 0.36 6.64 -6.02
CA PRO A 356 1.40 5.65 -6.27
C PRO A 356 1.18 4.36 -5.48
N GLU A 357 1.46 3.22 -6.11
CA GLU A 357 1.32 1.90 -5.50
C GLU A 357 2.23 1.70 -4.30
N SER A 358 3.45 2.23 -4.33
CA SER A 358 4.38 2.19 -3.19
C SER A 358 3.81 2.89 -1.96
N ILE A 359 3.12 4.03 -2.13
CA ILE A 359 2.47 4.75 -1.02
C ILE A 359 1.27 3.96 -0.49
N TRP A 360 0.45 3.37 -1.37
CA TRP A 360 -0.65 2.50 -0.96
C TRP A 360 -0.15 1.29 -0.15
N LEU A 361 0.92 0.63 -0.61
CA LEU A 361 1.54 -0.50 0.10
C LEU A 361 2.10 -0.06 1.44
N ALA A 362 2.78 1.10 1.50
CA ALA A 362 3.30 1.66 2.73
C ALA A 362 2.18 1.85 3.77
N PHE A 363 1.09 2.48 3.34
CA PHE A 363 -0.07 2.70 4.19
C PHE A 363 -0.78 1.41 4.60
N ASN A 364 -0.94 0.44 3.71
CA ASN A 364 -1.60 -0.83 4.03
C ASN A 364 -0.77 -1.68 5.01
N ARG A 365 0.57 -1.72 4.86
CA ARG A 365 1.43 -2.64 5.62
C ARG A 365 2.04 -2.02 6.86
N TYR A 366 2.26 -0.70 6.84
CA TYR A 366 3.00 0.01 7.86
C TYR A 366 2.17 1.09 8.57
N ALA A 367 0.83 0.99 8.51
CA ALA A 367 -0.09 1.90 9.19
C ALA A 367 0.27 2.13 10.67
N CYS A 368 0.58 1.06 11.39
CA CYS A 368 0.90 1.11 12.82
C CYS A 368 2.17 1.91 13.15
N TRP A 369 3.07 2.11 12.17
CA TRP A 369 4.26 2.96 12.33
C TRP A 369 4.06 4.36 11.75
N ILE A 370 3.30 4.49 10.65
CA ILE A 370 3.09 5.77 9.96
C ILE A 370 2.07 6.64 10.69
N GLU A 371 0.92 6.08 11.10
CA GLU A 371 -0.17 6.88 11.67
C GLU A 371 0.23 7.62 12.96
N PRO A 372 0.94 7.01 13.93
CA PRO A 372 1.37 7.72 15.13
C PRO A 372 2.22 8.96 14.81
N VAL A 373 3.05 8.91 13.77
CA VAL A 373 3.84 10.06 13.31
C VAL A 373 2.92 11.15 12.76
N LEU A 374 1.93 10.78 11.94
CA LEU A 374 0.94 11.73 11.41
C LEU A 374 0.12 12.39 12.52
N ILE A 375 -0.33 11.62 13.52
CA ILE A 375 -1.12 12.14 14.65
C ILE A 375 -0.27 13.09 15.50
N SER A 376 0.95 12.68 15.85
CA SER A 376 1.86 13.51 16.64
C SER A 376 2.15 14.84 15.94
N GLU A 377 2.45 14.79 14.64
CA GLU A 377 2.74 15.98 13.85
C GLU A 377 1.52 16.88 13.66
N TRP A 378 0.33 16.29 13.52
CA TRP A 378 -0.91 17.04 13.40
C TRP A 378 -1.25 17.75 14.72
N SER A 379 -1.15 17.03 15.84
CA SER A 379 -1.32 17.60 17.17
C SER A 379 -0.37 18.78 17.42
N HIS A 380 0.91 18.61 17.08
CA HIS A 380 1.90 19.68 17.13
C HIS A 380 1.52 20.87 16.23
N THR A 381 1.14 20.60 14.98
CA THR A 381 0.72 21.63 14.02
C THR A 381 -0.51 22.41 14.50
N MET A 382 -1.48 21.77 15.14
CA MET A 382 -2.64 22.46 15.71
C MET A 382 -2.27 23.31 16.92
N SER A 383 -1.31 22.86 17.73
CA SER A 383 -0.89 23.56 18.94
C SER A 383 -0.31 24.95 18.67
N ILE A 384 0.33 25.15 17.50
CA ILE A 384 0.93 26.43 17.12
C ILE A 384 -0.06 27.43 16.51
N TYR A 385 -1.32 27.04 16.28
CA TYR A 385 -2.32 27.96 15.75
C TYR A 385 -2.89 28.83 16.85
N LYS A 386 -2.91 30.15 16.62
CA LYS A 386 -3.42 31.14 17.57
C LYS A 386 -4.85 30.82 18.07
N GLY A 387 -5.71 30.30 17.20
CA GLY A 387 -7.08 29.90 17.57
C GLY A 387 -7.16 28.73 18.57
N ASN A 388 -6.07 27.98 18.75
CA ASN A 388 -5.98 26.83 19.64
C ASN A 388 -5.11 27.10 20.90
N HIS A 389 -4.52 28.28 21.05
CA HIS A 389 -3.62 28.57 22.18
C HIS A 389 -4.29 28.40 23.55
N HIS A 390 -5.61 28.62 23.63
CA HIS A 390 -6.36 28.41 24.88
C HIS A 390 -6.22 26.98 25.42
N PHE A 391 -6.07 25.97 24.55
CA PHE A 391 -5.84 24.58 25.01
C PHE A 391 -4.48 24.43 25.70
N ILE A 392 -3.47 25.21 25.31
CA ILE A 392 -2.15 25.20 25.95
C ILE A 392 -2.21 25.98 27.26
N GLU A 393 -2.77 27.19 27.22
CA GLU A 393 -2.87 28.08 28.38
C GLU A 393 -3.66 27.45 29.54
N ASN A 394 -4.68 26.65 29.22
CA ASN A 394 -5.50 25.95 30.21
C ASN A 394 -4.93 24.58 30.66
N GLY A 395 -3.79 24.12 30.11
CA GLY A 395 -3.26 22.77 30.37
C GLY A 395 -4.09 21.64 29.73
N GLU A 396 -4.93 21.96 28.74
CA GLU A 396 -5.84 21.07 28.03
C GLU A 396 -5.26 20.53 26.71
N GLN A 397 -3.94 20.56 26.52
CA GLN A 397 -3.28 20.11 25.30
C GLN A 397 -3.64 18.66 24.91
N HIS A 398 -3.98 17.83 25.89
CA HIS A 398 -4.45 16.46 25.66
C HIS A 398 -5.70 16.40 24.76
N ILE A 399 -6.56 17.44 24.77
CA ILE A 399 -7.76 17.52 23.91
C ILE A 399 -7.39 17.51 22.43
N LEU A 400 -6.28 18.15 22.03
CA LEU A 400 -5.80 18.13 20.64
C LEU A 400 -5.50 16.71 20.15
N ASN A 401 -4.95 15.87 21.03
CA ASN A 401 -4.73 14.45 20.74
C ASN A 401 -6.03 13.64 20.82
N SER A 402 -6.87 13.87 21.83
CA SER A 402 -8.15 13.16 21.99
C SER A 402 -9.10 13.40 20.82
N ALA A 403 -9.08 14.60 20.22
CA ALA A 403 -9.86 14.94 19.04
C ALA A 403 -9.37 14.25 17.76
N LEU A 404 -8.11 13.81 17.74
CA LEU A 404 -7.53 13.03 16.64
C LEU A 404 -7.79 11.53 16.80
N VAL A 405 -8.37 11.03 17.89
CA VAL A 405 -8.72 9.61 18.00
C VAL A 405 -9.68 9.25 16.86
N TRP A 406 -9.27 8.29 16.01
CA TRP A 406 -10.16 7.77 14.99
C TRP A 406 -11.29 7.04 15.70
N LEU A 407 -12.55 7.28 15.31
CA LEU A 407 -13.68 6.59 15.91
C LEU A 407 -13.68 5.12 15.46
N ASP A 408 -12.91 4.31 16.17
CA ASP A 408 -12.91 2.87 15.97
C ASP A 408 -14.29 2.31 16.37
N PRO A 409 -14.77 1.25 15.68
CA PRO A 409 -16.03 0.62 16.03
C PRO A 409 -16.03 0.20 17.51
N VAL A 410 -17.16 0.37 18.20
CA VAL A 410 -17.38 -0.25 19.51
C VAL A 410 -17.91 -1.65 19.27
N ARG A 411 -17.28 -2.68 19.87
CA ARG A 411 -17.71 -4.09 19.69
C ARG A 411 -19.19 -4.23 20.00
N THR A 412 -19.97 -4.73 19.05
CA THR A 412 -21.40 -4.93 19.24
C THR A 412 -21.89 -6.13 18.44
N THR A 413 -22.82 -6.88 19.04
CA THR A 413 -23.50 -8.02 18.42
C THR A 413 -25.02 -7.93 18.56
N THR A 414 -25.53 -6.84 19.14
CA THR A 414 -26.93 -6.70 19.56
C THR A 414 -27.90 -6.84 18.38
N GLY A 415 -27.62 -6.17 17.26
CA GLY A 415 -28.48 -6.24 16.07
C GLY A 415 -28.54 -7.65 15.47
N VAL A 416 -27.39 -8.32 15.38
CA VAL A 416 -27.30 -9.69 14.86
C VAL A 416 -27.94 -10.70 15.80
N ARG A 417 -27.78 -10.51 17.12
CA ARG A 417 -28.46 -11.33 18.13
C ARG A 417 -29.98 -11.23 18.01
N LYS A 418 -30.50 -10.01 17.82
CA LYS A 418 -31.93 -9.78 17.58
C LYS A 418 -32.39 -10.49 16.29
N ARG A 419 -31.63 -10.36 15.19
CA ARG A 419 -31.95 -11.03 13.93
C ARG A 419 -31.98 -12.56 14.07
N MET A 420 -31.03 -13.12 14.81
CA MET A 420 -31.00 -14.55 15.09
C MET A 420 -32.22 -15.01 15.90
N GLN A 421 -32.62 -14.24 16.91
CA GLN A 421 -33.83 -14.52 17.70
C GLN A 421 -35.11 -14.46 16.87
N GLU A 422 -35.20 -13.56 15.88
CA GLU A 422 -36.32 -13.51 14.93
C GLU A 422 -36.35 -14.78 14.07
N LEU A 423 -35.21 -15.22 13.53
CA LEU A 423 -35.11 -16.44 12.71
C LEU A 423 -35.40 -17.72 13.50
N GLN A 424 -35.03 -17.78 14.78
CA GLN A 424 -35.36 -18.92 15.65
C GLN A 424 -36.88 -19.14 15.86
N GLN A 425 -37.72 -18.15 15.53
CA GLN A 425 -39.18 -18.30 15.60
C GLN A 425 -39.73 -19.16 14.45
N SER A 426 -39.05 -19.17 13.30
CA SER A 426 -39.47 -19.92 12.11
C SER A 426 -38.66 -21.20 11.90
N GLU A 427 -37.37 -21.19 12.20
CA GLU A 427 -36.47 -22.29 11.85
C GLU A 427 -35.41 -22.57 12.93
N GLN A 428 -35.03 -23.85 13.08
CA GLN A 428 -33.98 -24.25 14.00
C GLN A 428 -32.62 -23.80 13.47
N GLN A 429 -32.01 -22.86 14.18
CA GLN A 429 -30.68 -22.35 13.84
C GLN A 429 -29.55 -23.24 14.39
N HIS A 430 -28.42 -23.27 13.68
CA HIS A 430 -27.27 -24.11 13.99
C HIS A 430 -25.98 -23.28 14.20
N CYS A 431 -25.08 -23.80 15.03
CA CYS A 431 -23.76 -23.23 15.24
C CYS A 431 -22.95 -23.35 13.95
N VAL A 432 -22.47 -22.23 13.41
CA VAL A 432 -21.70 -22.21 12.16
C VAL A 432 -20.42 -23.05 12.25
N TRP A 433 -19.80 -23.13 13.42
CA TRP A 433 -18.55 -23.86 13.61
C TRP A 433 -18.73 -25.36 13.88
N SER A 434 -19.66 -25.73 14.78
CA SER A 434 -19.81 -27.12 15.25
C SER A 434 -21.00 -27.86 14.66
N ASN A 435 -21.85 -27.18 13.88
CA ASN A 435 -23.12 -27.67 13.35
C ASN A 435 -24.13 -28.15 14.41
N LYS A 436 -23.85 -27.94 15.70
CA LYS A 436 -24.79 -28.26 16.78
C LYS A 436 -25.95 -27.27 16.76
N LYS A 437 -27.16 -27.74 17.08
CA LYS A 437 -28.34 -26.88 17.27
C LYS A 437 -28.02 -25.79 18.30
N LEU A 438 -28.46 -24.57 18.03
CA LEU A 438 -28.38 -23.47 18.98
C LEU A 438 -29.66 -23.44 19.80
N ASP A 439 -29.50 -23.54 21.11
CA ASP A 439 -30.56 -23.32 22.09
C ASP A 439 -30.74 -21.81 22.34
N VAL A 440 -31.49 -21.45 23.38
CA VAL A 440 -31.69 -20.06 23.79
C VAL A 440 -30.37 -19.38 24.18
N LYS A 441 -29.35 -20.14 24.62
CA LYS A 441 -28.05 -19.64 25.08
C LYS A 441 -26.97 -19.79 23.99
N PHE A 442 -27.05 -18.89 23.01
CA PHE A 442 -26.04 -18.76 21.96
C PHE A 442 -25.24 -17.46 22.09
N ASP A 443 -24.14 -17.40 21.33
CA ASP A 443 -23.33 -16.20 21.13
C ASP A 443 -23.29 -15.83 19.64
N ILE A 444 -22.88 -14.59 19.36
CA ILE A 444 -22.48 -14.16 18.02
C ILE A 444 -20.96 -14.01 18.04
N ASP A 445 -20.28 -14.80 17.20
CA ASP A 445 -18.84 -14.76 17.00
C ASP A 445 -18.48 -13.72 15.95
N HIS A 446 -17.32 -13.09 16.16
CA HIS A 446 -16.63 -12.31 15.15
C HIS A 446 -15.70 -13.28 14.40
N CYS A 447 -16.05 -13.67 13.17
CA CYS A 447 -15.33 -14.64 12.35
C CYS A 447 -13.83 -14.33 12.35
N MET A 448 -13.46 -13.11 11.95
CA MET A 448 -12.19 -12.49 12.27
C MET A 448 -12.30 -11.77 13.63
N PRO A 449 -11.41 -12.05 14.60
CA PRO A 449 -11.57 -11.61 15.97
C PRO A 449 -11.48 -10.09 16.10
N PHE A 450 -12.46 -9.49 16.79
CA PHE A 450 -12.58 -8.05 16.99
C PHE A 450 -11.33 -7.40 17.61
N ALA A 451 -10.67 -8.09 18.55
CA ALA A 451 -9.46 -7.60 19.23
C ALA A 451 -8.26 -7.42 18.28
N ARG A 452 -8.29 -8.03 17.08
CA ARG A 452 -7.23 -7.97 16.07
C ARG A 452 -7.63 -7.18 14.84
N TRP A 453 -8.92 -7.22 14.52
CA TRP A 453 -9.53 -6.44 13.46
C TRP A 453 -10.91 -5.96 13.91
N PRO A 454 -11.03 -4.72 14.44
CA PRO A 454 -12.27 -4.15 14.96
C PRO A 454 -13.35 -3.97 13.88
N ASN A 455 -14.01 -5.06 13.51
CA ASN A 455 -14.97 -5.11 12.41
C ASN A 455 -16.30 -5.72 12.90
N ASN A 456 -17.39 -4.93 12.87
CA ASN A 456 -18.75 -5.36 13.22
C ASN A 456 -19.66 -5.55 11.99
N ASP A 457 -19.08 -5.65 10.79
CA ASP A 457 -19.82 -5.85 9.55
C ASP A 457 -20.61 -7.15 9.61
N LEU A 458 -21.78 -7.16 8.97
CA LEU A 458 -22.75 -8.26 9.03
C LEU A 458 -22.18 -9.59 8.53
N TRP A 459 -21.25 -9.55 7.56
CA TRP A 459 -20.58 -10.74 7.03
C TRP A 459 -19.61 -11.37 8.04
N ASN A 460 -19.06 -10.58 8.97
CA ASN A 460 -18.09 -11.03 9.98
C ASN A 460 -18.78 -11.58 11.25
N LEU A 461 -20.11 -11.47 11.36
CA LEU A 461 -20.86 -11.84 12.56
C LEU A 461 -21.65 -13.14 12.35
N LEU A 462 -21.26 -14.20 13.07
CA LEU A 462 -21.74 -15.57 12.86
C LEU A 462 -22.36 -16.16 14.14
N PRO A 463 -23.51 -16.86 14.06
CA PRO A 463 -24.12 -17.50 15.23
C PRO A 463 -23.30 -18.72 15.66
N THR A 464 -23.01 -18.80 16.96
CA THR A 464 -22.14 -19.83 17.52
C THR A 464 -22.63 -20.32 18.88
N ASN A 465 -22.18 -21.51 19.25
CA ASN A 465 -22.35 -22.01 20.61
C ASN A 465 -21.35 -21.33 21.56
N SER A 466 -21.82 -20.91 22.74
CA SER A 466 -21.01 -20.17 23.73
C SER A 466 -19.69 -20.87 24.09
N LYS A 467 -19.68 -22.21 24.22
CA LYS A 467 -18.46 -22.96 24.54
C LYS A 467 -17.47 -22.88 23.38
N VAL A 468 -17.94 -23.10 22.15
CA VAL A 468 -17.11 -23.03 20.94
C VAL A 468 -16.52 -21.63 20.76
N ASN A 469 -17.32 -20.59 21.01
CA ASN A 469 -16.87 -19.20 20.99
C ASN A 469 -15.74 -18.93 22.00
N SER A 470 -15.91 -19.42 23.24
CA SER A 470 -14.91 -19.27 24.32
C SER A 470 -13.62 -20.07 24.09
N GLU A 471 -13.67 -21.13 23.28
CA GLU A 471 -12.50 -21.89 22.85
C GLU A 471 -11.72 -21.15 21.76
N LYS A 472 -12.43 -20.53 20.80
CA LYS A 472 -11.83 -19.69 19.74
C LYS A 472 -11.13 -18.46 20.30
N ARG A 473 -11.77 -17.72 21.23
CA ARG A 473 -11.25 -16.46 21.80
C ARG A 473 -10.84 -15.49 20.68
N ASP A 474 -9.65 -14.88 20.80
CA ASP A 474 -9.07 -13.94 19.85
C ASP A 474 -8.20 -14.60 18.76
N GLN A 475 -8.37 -15.91 18.55
CA GLN A 475 -7.64 -16.66 17.51
C GLN A 475 -8.35 -16.55 16.16
N LEU A 476 -7.58 -16.67 15.07
CA LEU A 476 -8.14 -16.76 13.72
C LEU A 476 -8.65 -18.17 13.45
N PRO A 477 -9.83 -18.35 12.82
CA PRO A 477 -10.19 -19.66 12.30
C PRO A 477 -9.18 -20.06 11.21
N SER A 478 -8.64 -21.28 11.28
CA SER A 478 -7.78 -21.80 10.22
C SER A 478 -8.52 -21.91 8.88
N GLU A 479 -7.78 -21.83 7.76
CA GLU A 479 -8.36 -21.97 6.42
C GLU A 479 -9.17 -23.28 6.28
N LYS A 480 -8.63 -24.39 6.79
CA LYS A 480 -9.31 -25.70 6.81
C LYS A 480 -10.67 -25.61 7.53
N ARG A 481 -10.71 -24.92 8.67
CA ARG A 481 -11.94 -24.75 9.45
C ARG A 481 -12.95 -23.88 8.71
N LEU A 482 -12.52 -22.78 8.10
CA LEU A 482 -13.38 -21.95 7.25
C LEU A 482 -13.97 -22.78 6.12
N ARG A 483 -13.14 -23.52 5.36
CA ARG A 483 -13.61 -24.38 4.26
C ARG A 483 -14.64 -25.43 4.73
N ASN A 484 -14.40 -26.06 5.87
CA ASN A 484 -15.35 -27.02 6.47
C ASN A 484 -16.67 -26.38 6.95
N SER A 485 -16.69 -25.06 7.15
CA SER A 485 -17.85 -24.25 7.53
C SER A 485 -18.47 -23.46 6.36
N LYS A 486 -17.93 -23.56 5.14
CA LYS A 486 -18.32 -22.74 3.98
C LYS A 486 -19.83 -22.67 3.78
N ASN A 487 -20.48 -23.83 3.68
CA ASN A 487 -21.93 -23.89 3.43
C ASN A 487 -22.71 -23.24 4.57
N ARG A 488 -22.43 -23.59 5.83
CA ARG A 488 -23.12 -23.02 7.01
C ARG A 488 -22.96 -21.50 7.13
N ILE A 489 -21.78 -20.97 6.80
CA ILE A 489 -21.53 -19.53 6.75
C ILE A 489 -22.42 -18.88 5.68
N LYS A 490 -22.41 -19.44 4.47
CA LYS A 490 -23.19 -18.94 3.33
C LYS A 490 -24.70 -19.04 3.54
N ASP A 491 -25.16 -20.09 4.21
CA ASP A 491 -26.57 -20.31 4.54
C ASP A 491 -27.02 -19.27 5.58
N TRP A 492 -26.20 -19.04 6.62
CA TRP A 492 -26.43 -17.96 7.57
C TRP A 492 -26.54 -16.59 6.89
N TRP A 493 -25.59 -16.24 6.01
CA TRP A 493 -25.65 -14.96 5.30
C TRP A 493 -26.92 -14.83 4.47
N GLN A 494 -27.32 -15.91 3.80
CA GLN A 494 -28.53 -15.97 2.98
C GLN A 494 -29.78 -15.64 3.80
N GLU A 495 -30.03 -16.40 4.87
CA GLU A 495 -31.22 -16.29 5.72
C GLU A 495 -31.25 -14.97 6.52
N ALA A 496 -30.10 -14.57 7.07
CA ALA A 496 -30.03 -13.41 7.95
C ALA A 496 -30.19 -12.09 7.18
N TRP A 497 -29.56 -11.99 6.00
CA TRP A 497 -29.35 -10.70 5.35
C TRP A 497 -29.88 -10.63 3.93
N LEU A 498 -29.69 -11.69 3.13
CA LEU A 498 -29.99 -11.63 1.69
C LEU A 498 -31.48 -11.81 1.37
N GLU A 499 -32.19 -12.62 2.17
CA GLU A 499 -33.62 -12.89 2.01
C GLU A 499 -34.52 -11.98 2.85
N ASN A 500 -33.92 -11.09 3.65
CA ASN A 500 -34.64 -10.24 4.59
C ASN A 500 -35.29 -9.01 3.92
N THR A 501 -34.49 -8.01 3.60
CA THR A 501 -34.94 -6.81 2.88
C THR A 501 -33.86 -6.37 1.89
N ALA A 502 -34.26 -5.66 0.83
CA ALA A 502 -33.33 -5.10 -0.14
C ALA A 502 -32.27 -4.20 0.52
N ILE A 503 -32.64 -3.46 1.57
CA ILE A 503 -31.73 -2.57 2.32
C ILE A 503 -30.70 -3.40 3.10
N ASN A 504 -31.11 -4.48 3.77
CA ASN A 504 -30.17 -5.34 4.50
C ASN A 504 -29.21 -6.07 3.55
N LYS A 505 -29.71 -6.53 2.40
CA LYS A 505 -28.87 -7.10 1.34
C LYS A 505 -27.84 -6.07 0.84
N GLN A 506 -28.27 -4.84 0.56
CA GLN A 506 -27.37 -3.78 0.11
C GLN A 506 -26.32 -3.44 1.17
N LEU A 507 -26.72 -3.31 2.44
CA LEU A 507 -25.81 -3.07 3.57
C LEU A 507 -24.76 -4.18 3.68
N PHE A 508 -25.20 -5.44 3.71
CA PHE A 508 -24.33 -6.61 3.83
C PHE A 508 -23.23 -6.64 2.78
N PHE A 509 -23.59 -6.45 1.50
CA PHE A 509 -22.59 -6.45 0.42
C PHE A 509 -21.76 -5.17 0.41
N SER A 510 -22.31 -4.02 0.80
CA SER A 510 -21.54 -2.77 0.83
C SER A 510 -20.44 -2.82 1.88
N GLU A 511 -20.71 -3.39 3.05
CA GLU A 511 -19.72 -3.64 4.09
C GLU A 511 -18.66 -4.66 3.61
N ALA A 512 -19.09 -5.77 3.01
CA ALA A 512 -18.18 -6.79 2.51
C ALA A 512 -17.24 -6.29 1.40
N ASN A 513 -17.81 -5.60 0.40
CA ASN A 513 -17.09 -5.17 -0.80
C ASN A 513 -16.03 -4.10 -0.48
N ILE A 514 -16.19 -3.32 0.59
CA ILE A 514 -15.15 -2.37 1.02
C ILE A 514 -14.10 -3.02 1.94
N ALA A 515 -14.51 -3.94 2.81
CA ALA A 515 -13.63 -4.55 3.81
C ALA A 515 -12.71 -5.64 3.22
N LEU A 516 -13.17 -6.40 2.23
CA LEU A 516 -12.45 -7.56 1.71
C LEU A 516 -11.75 -7.27 0.37
N PRO A 517 -10.51 -7.78 0.17
CA PRO A 517 -9.79 -7.58 -1.08
C PRO A 517 -10.40 -8.39 -2.23
N GLY A 518 -10.29 -7.87 -3.46
CA GLY A 518 -10.59 -8.62 -4.68
C GLY A 518 -12.07 -8.73 -5.05
N LEU A 519 -12.96 -8.10 -4.29
CA LEU A 519 -14.38 -7.98 -4.65
C LEU A 519 -14.59 -6.75 -5.54
N SER A 520 -15.49 -6.87 -6.53
CA SER A 520 -15.95 -5.71 -7.28
C SER A 520 -16.86 -4.84 -6.41
N SER A 521 -16.96 -3.55 -6.72
CA SER A 521 -17.81 -2.62 -5.97
C SER A 521 -19.30 -2.99 -5.98
N ASP A 522 -19.73 -3.72 -7.00
CA ASP A 522 -21.11 -4.17 -7.24
C ASP A 522 -21.32 -5.67 -6.93
N ASN A 523 -20.33 -6.33 -6.33
CA ASN A 523 -20.41 -7.76 -6.01
C ASN A 523 -21.67 -8.07 -5.17
N GLN A 524 -22.38 -9.12 -5.59
CA GLN A 524 -23.51 -9.71 -4.87
C GLN A 524 -23.37 -11.24 -4.72
N SER A 525 -22.17 -11.78 -4.95
CA SER A 525 -21.88 -13.21 -4.84
C SER A 525 -21.38 -13.56 -3.45
N LYS A 526 -22.12 -14.43 -2.76
CA LYS A 526 -21.68 -15.02 -1.48
C LYS A 526 -20.52 -16.00 -1.64
N ASP A 527 -20.32 -16.55 -2.84
CA ASP A 527 -19.16 -17.39 -3.13
C ASP A 527 -17.89 -16.54 -3.24
N ASP A 528 -17.95 -15.43 -3.99
CA ASP A 528 -16.81 -14.53 -4.14
C ASP A 528 -16.44 -13.90 -2.80
N LEU A 529 -17.45 -13.49 -2.02
CA LEU A 529 -17.26 -13.00 -0.65
C LEU A 529 -16.54 -14.04 0.23
N PHE A 530 -16.94 -15.31 0.15
CA PHE A 530 -16.29 -16.37 0.93
C PHE A 530 -14.83 -16.58 0.52
N GLU A 531 -14.50 -16.55 -0.77
CA GLU A 531 -13.09 -16.66 -1.20
C GLU A 531 -12.29 -15.42 -0.76
N ALA A 532 -12.87 -14.22 -0.83
CA ALA A 532 -12.26 -13.00 -0.32
C ALA A 532 -12.03 -13.03 1.21
N LEU A 533 -12.94 -13.67 1.96
CA LEU A 533 -12.78 -13.93 3.39
C LEU A 533 -11.55 -14.81 3.68
N LEU A 534 -11.33 -15.87 2.88
CA LEU A 534 -10.14 -16.72 3.02
C LEU A 534 -8.85 -15.93 2.77
N LEU A 535 -8.82 -15.10 1.73
CA LEU A 535 -7.68 -14.23 1.45
C LEU A 535 -7.40 -13.27 2.61
N GLN A 536 -8.45 -12.67 3.17
CA GLN A 536 -8.30 -11.76 4.30
C GLN A 536 -7.82 -12.47 5.57
N GLN A 537 -8.25 -13.71 5.82
CA GLN A 537 -7.73 -14.54 6.91
C GLN A 537 -6.21 -14.73 6.79
N SER A 538 -5.73 -15.14 5.61
CA SER A 538 -4.31 -15.35 5.34
C SER A 538 -3.51 -14.06 5.52
N ARG A 539 -4.04 -12.92 5.05
CA ARG A 539 -3.40 -11.60 5.23
C ARG A 539 -3.26 -11.22 6.70
N LEU A 540 -4.32 -11.36 7.50
CA LEU A 540 -4.25 -11.06 8.93
C LEU A 540 -3.26 -11.97 9.66
N LYS A 541 -3.22 -13.25 9.30
CA LYS A 541 -2.27 -14.22 9.86
C LYS A 541 -0.83 -13.81 9.56
N GLU A 542 -0.52 -13.46 8.32
CA GLU A 542 0.83 -13.06 7.90
C GLU A 542 1.24 -11.72 8.51
N MET A 543 0.38 -10.70 8.41
CA MET A 543 0.71 -9.33 8.84
C MET A 543 0.82 -9.18 10.37
N GLN A 544 -0.02 -9.89 11.13
CA GLN A 544 -0.08 -9.76 12.59
C GLN A 544 0.45 -10.98 13.35
N GLN A 545 0.95 -12.02 12.64
CA GLN A 545 1.46 -13.27 13.22
C GLN A 545 0.47 -13.93 14.22
N LEU A 546 -0.81 -13.92 13.88
CA LEU A 546 -1.87 -14.40 14.77
C LEU A 546 -1.89 -15.93 14.85
N ARG A 547 -2.27 -16.44 16.04
CA ARG A 547 -2.49 -17.88 16.25
C ARG A 547 -3.80 -18.33 15.60
N GLU A 548 -3.78 -19.53 15.06
CA GLU A 548 -4.95 -20.18 14.48
C GLU A 548 -5.66 -21.11 15.47
N TRP A 549 -6.98 -21.22 15.29
CA TRP A 549 -7.91 -22.09 16.02
C TRP A 549 -8.33 -23.34 15.24
#